data_AF-A0A017TCK0-F1
#
_entry.id   AF-A0A017TCK0-F1
#
_cell.length_a   1.000
_cell.length_b   1.000
_cell.length_c   1.000
_cell.angle_alpha   90.00
_cell.angle_beta   90.00
_cell.angle_gamma   90.00
#
_symmetry.space_group_name_H-M   'P 1'
#
loop_
_entity.id
_entity.type
_entity.pdbx_description
1 polymer ?
#
loop_
_entity_poly.entity_id
_entity_poly.type
_entity_poly.pdbx_seq_one_letter_code
_entity_poly.pdbx_strand_id
1 'polypeptide(L)'
;MREVEQEIDLEGLLVALTLAPATFSRNRFFDLYTHPAARRVHRRAKLLRHVMKQLGTAADLQQVSLHPRAEGGGVLAYEIPTLGLRRTVTMDPLELVVLRFAMNRSALPTSQRTDDPGAAPVEEPARSSVAPEVLAVLSPEPSDKHLIEAALSRLLPDACYAETI
;
A
#
# COMPACT_ATOMS: atom_id res chain seq x y z
N MET A 1 -28.37 -15.90 -19.91
CA MET A 1 -27.61 -15.57 -18.70
C MET A 1 -26.21 -15.18 -19.15
N ARG A 2 -25.85 -13.90 -19.08
CA ARG A 2 -24.47 -13.46 -19.31
C ARG A 2 -23.74 -13.67 -18.00
N GLU A 3 -22.79 -14.59 -17.97
CA GLU A 3 -21.71 -14.55 -16.99
C GLU A 3 -21.05 -13.19 -17.17
N VAL A 4 -21.25 -12.30 -16.20
CA VAL A 4 -20.47 -11.07 -16.13
C VAL A 4 -19.09 -11.56 -15.73
N GLU A 5 -18.20 -11.76 -16.72
CA GLU A 5 -16.76 -11.84 -16.46
C GLU A 5 -16.43 -10.57 -15.67
N GLN A 6 -16.31 -10.73 -14.36
CA GLN A 6 -16.08 -9.64 -13.44
C GLN A 6 -14.66 -9.15 -13.72
N GLU A 7 -14.55 -8.10 -14.53
CA GLU A 7 -13.27 -7.49 -14.88
C GLU A 7 -12.57 -7.09 -13.58
N ILE A 8 -11.37 -7.62 -13.35
CA ILE A 8 -10.65 -7.45 -12.09
C ILE A 8 -10.35 -5.96 -11.88
N ASP A 9 -10.86 -5.38 -10.79
CA ASP A 9 -10.54 -4.00 -10.42
C ASP A 9 -9.05 -3.89 -10.00
N LEU A 10 -8.23 -3.37 -10.92
CA LEU A 10 -6.79 -3.30 -10.77
C LEU A 10 -6.34 -2.31 -9.67
N GLU A 11 -7.15 -1.28 -9.42
CA GLU A 11 -6.88 -0.25 -8.42
C GLU A 11 -7.07 -0.82 -7.00
N GLY A 12 -8.19 -1.47 -6.74
CA GLY A 12 -8.44 -2.17 -5.49
C GLY A 12 -7.45 -3.31 -5.29
N LEU A 13 -7.07 -4.02 -6.36
CA LEU A 13 -6.03 -5.05 -6.28
C LEU A 13 -4.67 -4.48 -5.85
N LEU A 14 -4.30 -3.30 -6.36
CA LEU A 14 -3.08 -2.60 -5.96
C LEU A 14 -3.10 -2.28 -4.46
N VAL A 15 -4.22 -1.72 -3.97
CA VAL A 15 -4.40 -1.38 -2.55
C VAL A 15 -4.27 -2.64 -1.70
N ALA A 16 -5.01 -3.68 -2.04
CA ALA A 16 -5.03 -4.94 -1.31
C ALA A 16 -3.65 -5.59 -1.24
N LEU A 17 -2.97 -5.74 -2.37
CA LEU A 17 -1.65 -6.36 -2.40
C LEU A 17 -0.60 -5.50 -1.68
N THR A 18 -0.76 -4.19 -1.64
CA THR A 18 0.20 -3.31 -0.97
C THR A 18 0.02 -3.35 0.55
N LEU A 19 -1.22 -3.25 1.04
CA LEU A 19 -1.53 -3.19 2.47
C LEU A 19 -1.62 -4.57 3.14
N ALA A 20 -2.06 -5.59 2.40
CA ALA A 20 -2.31 -6.94 2.90
C ALA A 20 -1.87 -8.00 1.86
N PRO A 21 -0.55 -8.16 1.63
CA PRO A 21 0.00 -9.00 0.55
C PRO A 21 -0.36 -10.49 0.66
N ALA A 22 -0.73 -10.97 1.86
CA ALA A 22 -1.09 -12.36 2.10
C ALA A 22 -2.57 -12.67 1.84
N THR A 23 -3.43 -11.66 1.69
CA THR A 23 -4.89 -11.84 1.55
C THR A 23 -5.28 -12.60 0.28
N PHE A 24 -4.50 -12.45 -0.79
CA PHE A 24 -4.75 -13.10 -2.08
C PHE A 24 -3.70 -14.18 -2.36
N SER A 25 -3.92 -15.39 -1.84
CA SER A 25 -3.01 -16.52 -2.07
C SER A 25 -3.00 -16.95 -3.54
N ARG A 26 -1.81 -17.29 -4.05
CA ARG A 26 -1.63 -17.73 -5.45
C ARG A 26 -2.46 -18.96 -5.81
N ASN A 27 -2.63 -19.87 -4.86
CA ASN A 27 -3.35 -21.13 -5.08
C ASN A 27 -4.87 -20.92 -5.16
N ARG A 28 -5.41 -19.91 -4.46
CA ARG A 28 -6.85 -19.59 -4.47
C ARG A 28 -7.24 -18.62 -5.58
N PHE A 29 -6.33 -17.73 -5.97
CA PHE A 29 -6.59 -16.66 -6.94
C PHE A 29 -5.68 -16.79 -8.17
N PHE A 30 -5.51 -18.00 -8.71
CA PHE A 30 -4.58 -18.24 -9.81
C PHE A 30 -4.83 -17.32 -11.02
N ASP A 31 -6.10 -17.12 -11.39
CA ASP A 31 -6.50 -16.28 -12.54
C ASP A 31 -6.06 -14.82 -12.39
N LEU A 32 -5.99 -14.34 -11.15
CA LEU A 32 -5.50 -13.01 -10.82
C LEU A 32 -3.98 -12.88 -11.07
N TYR A 33 -3.23 -13.97 -10.91
CA TYR A 33 -1.78 -13.98 -11.17
C TYR A 33 -1.43 -14.24 -12.64
N THR A 34 -2.33 -14.86 -13.41
CA THR A 34 -2.12 -15.13 -14.84
C THR A 34 -2.53 -13.94 -15.71
N HIS A 35 -3.48 -13.11 -15.27
CA HIS A 35 -3.97 -11.94 -16.02
C HIS A 35 -2.84 -10.93 -16.34
N PRO A 36 -2.62 -10.59 -17.63
CA PRO A 36 -1.52 -9.69 -18.03
C PRO A 36 -1.55 -8.32 -17.34
N ALA A 37 -2.74 -7.74 -17.14
CA ALA A 37 -2.88 -6.43 -16.51
C ALA A 37 -2.54 -6.47 -15.01
N ALA A 38 -2.83 -7.58 -14.33
CA ALA A 38 -2.51 -7.76 -12.92
C ALA A 38 -1.00 -7.90 -12.67
N ARG A 39 -0.22 -8.39 -13.65
CA ARG A 39 1.26 -8.46 -13.53
C ARG A 39 1.89 -7.09 -13.29
N ARG A 40 1.35 -6.02 -13.89
CA ARG A 40 1.81 -4.64 -13.62
C ARG A 40 1.49 -4.26 -12.18
N VAL A 41 0.28 -4.54 -11.71
CA VAL A 41 -0.17 -4.28 -10.34
C VAL A 41 0.71 -5.01 -9.31
N HIS A 42 1.00 -6.30 -9.50
CA HIS A 42 1.88 -7.04 -8.60
C HIS A 42 3.29 -6.42 -8.50
N ARG A 43 3.86 -6.01 -9.64
CA ARG A 43 5.17 -5.35 -9.67
C ARG A 43 5.13 -4.00 -8.95
N ARG A 44 4.10 -3.20 -9.17
CA ARG A 44 3.92 -1.91 -8.48
C ARG A 44 3.67 -2.07 -6.98
N ALA A 45 2.80 -2.99 -6.57
CA ALA A 45 2.59 -3.30 -5.16
C ALA A 45 3.89 -3.77 -4.48
N LYS A 46 4.69 -4.62 -5.14
CA LYS A 46 6.00 -5.04 -4.62
C LYS A 46 6.96 -3.87 -4.48
N LEU A 47 6.99 -2.96 -5.45
CA LEU A 47 7.78 -1.73 -5.41
C LEU A 47 7.37 -0.87 -4.22
N LEU A 48 6.07 -0.59 -4.05
CA LEU A 48 5.55 0.23 -2.95
C LEU A 48 5.89 -0.37 -1.59
N ARG A 49 5.69 -1.67 -1.39
CA ARG A 49 6.08 -2.34 -0.14
C ARG A 49 7.58 -2.24 0.13
N HIS A 50 8.41 -2.32 -0.91
CA HIS A 50 9.85 -2.16 -0.75
C HIS A 50 10.23 -0.71 -0.39
N VAL A 51 9.58 0.28 -0.99
CA VAL A 51 9.71 1.70 -0.62
C VAL A 51 9.28 1.90 0.84
N MET A 52 8.10 1.43 1.23
CA MET A 52 7.59 1.50 2.61
C MET A 52 8.57 0.90 3.61
N LYS A 53 9.11 -0.29 3.31
CA LYS A 53 10.13 -0.93 4.15
C LYS A 53 11.36 -0.04 4.28
N GLN A 54 11.89 0.48 3.19
CA GLN A 54 13.06 1.37 3.24
C GLN A 54 12.79 2.63 4.05
N LEU A 55 11.65 3.29 3.85
CA LEU A 55 11.28 4.49 4.59
C LEU A 55 11.03 4.22 6.08
N GLY A 56 10.57 3.03 6.45
CA GLY A 56 10.31 2.65 7.83
C GLY A 56 11.52 2.13 8.60
N THR A 57 12.47 1.48 7.92
CA THR A 57 13.58 0.78 8.59
C THR A 57 14.96 1.38 8.36
N ALA A 58 15.13 2.30 7.39
CA ALA A 58 16.45 2.91 7.14
C ALA A 58 16.79 3.90 8.26
N ALA A 59 17.91 3.66 8.95
CA ALA A 59 18.37 4.49 10.05
C ALA A 59 19.01 5.83 9.59
N ASP A 60 19.51 5.86 8.36
CA ASP A 60 20.29 6.96 7.77
C ASP A 60 19.60 7.56 6.53
N LEU A 61 18.27 7.53 6.49
CA LEU A 61 17.51 8.10 5.39
C LEU A 61 17.75 9.61 5.30
N GLN A 62 18.12 10.09 4.11
CA GLN A 62 18.42 11.50 3.84
C GLN A 62 17.69 12.02 2.60
N GLN A 63 17.59 13.35 2.49
CA GLN A 63 17.05 14.05 1.32
C GLN A 63 15.67 13.54 0.88
N VAL A 64 14.81 13.22 1.84
CA VAL A 64 13.45 12.76 1.55
C VAL A 64 12.64 13.95 1.03
N SER A 65 12.20 13.87 -0.22
CA SER A 65 11.34 14.89 -0.82
C SER A 65 10.19 14.25 -1.60
N LEU A 66 9.04 14.91 -1.57
CA LEU A 66 7.87 14.57 -2.37
C LEU A 66 7.48 15.78 -3.22
N HIS A 67 7.55 15.62 -4.53
CA HIS A 67 7.11 16.64 -5.49
C HIS A 67 5.78 16.23 -6.12
N PRO A 68 4.71 17.03 -5.98
CA PRO A 68 3.44 16.72 -6.62
C PRO A 68 3.56 16.80 -8.15
N ARG A 69 2.78 15.98 -8.85
CA ARG A 69 2.69 16.00 -10.32
C ARG A 69 1.40 16.70 -10.76
N ALA A 70 1.44 17.34 -11.94
CA ALA A 70 0.29 18.06 -12.50
C ALA A 70 -0.93 17.16 -12.75
N GLU A 71 -0.71 15.88 -13.06
CA GLU A 71 -1.75 14.87 -13.30
C GLU A 71 -2.24 14.18 -12.00
N GLY A 72 -1.78 14.65 -10.84
CA GLY A 72 -1.94 13.98 -9.55
C GLY A 72 -0.84 12.96 -9.26
N GLY A 73 -0.83 12.46 -8.02
CA GLY A 73 0.27 11.63 -7.51
C GLY A 73 1.52 12.44 -7.20
N GLY A 74 2.69 11.82 -7.27
CA GLY A 74 3.93 12.51 -6.89
C GLY A 74 5.20 11.76 -7.23
N VAL A 75 6.32 12.47 -7.11
CA VAL A 75 7.67 11.94 -7.25
C VAL A 75 8.32 11.96 -5.88
N LEU A 76 8.58 10.77 -5.33
CA LEU A 76 9.30 10.60 -4.08
C LEU A 76 10.80 10.41 -4.40
N ALA A 77 11.65 11.22 -3.82
CA ALA A 77 13.10 11.05 -3.85
C ALA A 77 13.65 10.86 -2.44
N TYR A 78 14.66 10.00 -2.28
CA TYR A 78 15.40 9.83 -1.03
C TYR A 78 16.76 9.16 -1.28
N GLU A 79 17.64 9.30 -0.29
CA GLU A 79 18.98 8.72 -0.28
C GLU A 79 19.18 7.88 0.99
N ILE A 80 19.92 6.78 0.86
CA ILE A 80 20.38 5.92 1.96
C ILE A 80 21.89 5.78 1.80
N PRO A 81 22.70 6.70 2.39
CA PRO A 81 24.14 6.76 2.18
C PRO A 81 24.89 5.47 2.56
N THR A 82 24.50 4.78 3.63
CA THR A 82 25.11 3.51 4.06
C THR A 82 24.99 2.42 3.01
N LEU A 83 23.99 2.50 2.14
CA LEU A 83 23.78 1.58 1.03
C LEU A 83 24.28 2.12 -0.31
N GLY A 84 24.80 3.36 -0.35
CA GLY A 84 25.09 4.07 -1.60
C GLY A 84 23.86 4.20 -2.51
N LEU A 85 22.64 4.17 -1.93
CA LEU A 85 21.40 4.14 -2.68
C LEU A 85 20.83 5.54 -2.82
N ARG A 86 20.61 5.97 -4.07
CA ARG A 86 19.75 7.09 -4.40
C ARG A 86 18.55 6.57 -5.17
N ARG A 87 17.34 6.96 -4.75
CA ARG A 87 16.11 6.47 -5.39
C ARG A 87 15.16 7.61 -5.70
N THR A 88 14.58 7.52 -6.90
CA THR A 88 13.44 8.34 -7.32
C THR A 88 12.32 7.41 -7.76
N VAL A 89 11.12 7.62 -7.24
CA VAL A 89 9.93 6.81 -7.54
C VAL A 89 8.81 7.73 -7.97
N THR A 90 8.35 7.55 -9.20
CA THR A 90 7.12 8.18 -9.69
C THR A 90 5.92 7.35 -9.25
N MET A 91 4.91 8.02 -8.71
CA MET A 91 3.70 7.40 -8.20
C MET A 91 2.47 8.03 -8.84
N ASP A 92 1.51 7.18 -9.16
CA ASP A 92 0.16 7.57 -9.56
C ASP A 92 -0.64 8.03 -8.32
N PRO A 93 -1.78 8.73 -8.48
CA PRO A 93 -2.53 9.28 -7.36
C PRO A 93 -2.85 8.26 -6.26
N LEU A 94 -3.40 7.10 -6.64
CA LEU A 94 -3.77 6.05 -5.68
C LEU A 94 -2.56 5.45 -4.97
N GLU A 95 -1.41 5.34 -5.64
CA GLU A 95 -0.19 4.81 -5.03
C GLU A 95 0.35 5.73 -3.95
N LEU A 96 0.29 7.04 -4.19
CA LEU A 96 0.68 8.04 -3.19
C LEU A 96 -0.27 7.99 -1.97
N VAL A 97 -1.58 7.87 -2.21
CA VAL A 97 -2.59 7.72 -1.15
C VAL A 97 -2.29 6.48 -0.28
N VAL A 98 -2.05 5.33 -0.92
CA VAL A 98 -1.71 4.07 -0.22
C VAL A 98 -0.42 4.20 0.58
N LEU A 99 0.59 4.91 0.02
CA LEU A 99 1.84 5.16 0.72
C LEU A 99 1.62 6.03 1.97
N ARG A 100 0.94 7.18 1.84
CA ARG A 100 0.62 8.07 2.96
C ARG A 100 -0.13 7.32 4.05
N PHE A 101 -1.17 6.58 3.68
CA PHE A 101 -1.96 5.81 4.63
C PHE A 101 -1.12 4.75 5.37
N ALA A 102 -0.33 3.95 4.66
CA ALA A 102 0.45 2.88 5.26
C ALA A 102 1.51 3.41 6.25
N MET A 103 2.24 4.47 5.86
CA MET A 103 3.29 5.05 6.69
C MET A 103 2.71 5.67 7.97
N ASN A 104 1.62 6.42 7.86
CA ASN A 104 0.95 7.01 9.03
C ASN A 104 0.32 5.93 9.93
N ARG A 105 -0.24 4.86 9.34
CA ARG A 105 -0.76 3.72 10.11
C ARG A 105 0.33 3.00 10.88
N SER A 106 1.53 2.86 10.31
CA SER A 106 2.67 2.21 10.97
C SER A 106 3.31 3.06 12.09
N ALA A 107 3.06 4.37 12.09
CA ALA A 107 3.55 5.28 13.12
C ALA A 107 2.68 5.31 14.39
N LEU A 108 1.45 4.80 14.32
CA LEU A 108 0.55 4.73 15.48
C LEU A 108 1.01 3.66 16.49
N PRO A 109 1.03 3.96 17.80
CA PRO A 109 1.37 2.98 18.82
C PRO A 109 0.36 1.82 18.84
N THR A 110 0.87 0.59 18.99
CA THR A 110 0.12 -0.68 18.98
C THR A 110 -1.12 -0.71 19.88
N SER A 111 -1.18 0.13 20.91
CA SER A 111 -2.28 0.22 21.88
C SER A 111 -3.64 0.65 21.30
N GLN A 112 -3.70 1.11 20.05
CA GLN A 112 -4.95 1.46 19.35
C GLN A 112 -5.27 0.54 18.16
N ARG A 113 -4.48 -0.53 17.96
CA ARG A 113 -4.77 -1.56 16.95
C ARG A 113 -5.76 -2.52 17.61
N THR A 114 -7.06 -2.25 17.47
CA THR A 114 -8.11 -3.16 17.94
C THR A 114 -7.84 -4.56 17.38
N ASP A 115 -7.65 -5.50 18.29
CA ASP A 115 -7.31 -6.90 18.02
C ASP A 115 -8.35 -7.55 17.09
N ASP A 116 -7.90 -7.96 15.91
CA ASP A 116 -8.62 -8.89 15.05
C ASP A 116 -8.00 -10.28 15.29
N PRO A 117 -8.68 -11.20 16.02
CA PRO A 117 -8.06 -12.43 16.56
C PRO A 117 -7.76 -13.51 15.50
N GLY A 118 -7.81 -13.21 14.21
CA GLY A 118 -7.58 -14.15 13.11
C GLY A 118 -6.34 -13.89 12.24
N ALA A 119 -5.60 -12.79 12.43
CA ALA A 119 -4.44 -12.49 11.60
C ALA A 119 -3.23 -13.31 12.06
N ALA A 120 -2.82 -14.29 11.25
CA ALA A 120 -1.53 -14.98 11.42
C ALA A 120 -0.39 -13.94 11.56
N PRO A 121 0.66 -14.23 12.36
CA PRO A 121 1.76 -13.30 12.56
C PRO A 121 2.51 -13.09 11.24
N VAL A 122 2.10 -12.07 10.50
CA VAL A 122 2.86 -11.54 9.38
C VAL A 122 4.14 -11.02 9.99
N GLU A 123 5.28 -11.64 9.65
CA GLU A 123 6.63 -11.25 10.06
C GLU A 123 6.70 -9.74 10.36
N GLU A 124 6.62 -9.36 11.63
CA GLU A 124 6.71 -7.96 12.03
C GLU A 124 8.18 -7.56 11.90
N PRO A 125 8.57 -6.70 10.93
CA PRO A 125 9.87 -6.09 11.02
C PRO A 125 9.84 -5.20 12.27
N ALA A 126 10.81 -5.42 13.15
CA ALA A 126 11.09 -4.65 14.35
C ALA A 126 10.63 -3.19 14.24
N ARG A 127 9.73 -2.79 15.15
CA ARG A 127 9.34 -1.40 15.49
C ARG A 127 9.94 -0.34 14.55
N SER A 128 9.32 -0.18 13.39
CA SER A 128 9.61 0.91 12.46
C SER A 128 9.06 2.20 13.07
N SER A 129 9.83 2.89 13.91
CA SER A 129 9.58 4.30 14.18
C SER A 129 9.90 5.05 12.90
N VAL A 130 8.89 5.25 12.05
CA VAL A 130 9.03 6.05 10.84
C VAL A 130 9.57 7.41 11.25
N ALA A 131 10.66 7.86 10.61
CA ALA A 131 11.27 9.13 10.96
C ALA A 131 10.26 10.29 10.82
N PRO A 132 10.22 11.26 11.76
CA PRO A 132 9.26 12.37 11.71
C PRO A 132 9.32 13.16 10.39
N GLU A 133 10.51 13.29 9.80
CA GLU A 133 10.72 13.94 8.50
C GLU A 133 9.95 13.24 7.38
N VAL A 134 9.93 11.89 7.40
CA VAL A 134 9.17 11.09 6.42
C VAL A 134 7.68 11.30 6.61
N LEU A 135 7.20 11.35 7.85
CA LEU A 135 5.78 11.61 8.14
C LEU A 135 5.36 13.03 7.74
N ALA A 136 6.24 14.02 7.94
CA ALA A 136 5.99 15.38 7.50
C ALA A 136 5.84 15.46 5.96
N VAL A 137 6.75 14.80 5.23
CA VAL A 137 6.70 14.72 3.76
C VAL A 137 5.47 13.94 3.27
N LEU A 138 5.07 12.89 4.00
CA LEU A 138 3.93 12.01 3.70
C LEU A 138 2.72 12.31 4.58
N SER A 139 2.45 13.59 4.83
CA SER A 139 1.30 14.02 5.61
C SER A 139 0.00 13.46 5.00
N PRO A 140 -0.91 12.89 5.82
CA PRO A 140 -2.15 12.30 5.32
C PRO A 140 -3.13 13.39 4.86
N GLU A 141 -3.85 13.13 3.77
CA GLU A 141 -4.97 13.97 3.34
C GLU A 141 -6.28 13.43 3.94
N PRO A 142 -7.27 14.30 4.22
CA PRO A 142 -8.57 13.85 4.73
C PRO A 142 -9.30 12.89 3.79
N SER A 143 -9.01 12.94 2.49
CA SER A 143 -9.61 12.06 1.47
C SER A 143 -8.93 10.69 1.34
N ASP A 144 -7.73 10.49 1.90
CA ASP A 144 -6.92 9.28 1.65
C ASP A 144 -7.66 8.00 2.05
N LYS A 145 -8.30 8.01 3.22
CA LYS A 145 -9.06 6.87 3.73
C LYS A 145 -10.24 6.51 2.81
N HIS A 146 -11.02 7.51 2.38
CA HIS A 146 -12.18 7.29 1.52
C HIS A 146 -11.80 6.74 0.15
N LEU A 147 -10.67 7.18 -0.41
CA LEU A 147 -10.17 6.66 -1.69
C LEU A 147 -9.72 5.20 -1.59
N ILE A 148 -9.10 4.82 -0.47
CA ILE A 148 -8.71 3.43 -0.18
C ILE A 148 -9.95 2.55 -0.04
N GLU A 149 -10.93 2.98 0.75
CA GLU A 149 -12.19 2.24 0.94
C GLU A 149 -12.94 2.07 -0.38
N ALA A 150 -13.08 3.15 -1.17
CA ALA A 150 -13.72 3.09 -2.47
C ALA A 150 -13.02 2.11 -3.43
N ALA A 151 -11.69 2.10 -3.46
CA ALA A 151 -10.94 1.16 -4.29
C ALA A 151 -11.13 -0.30 -3.83
N LEU A 152 -11.09 -0.56 -2.52
CA LEU A 152 -11.30 -1.92 -1.98
C LEU A 152 -12.73 -2.43 -2.23
N SER A 153 -13.74 -1.58 -2.09
CA SER A 153 -15.14 -1.94 -2.36
C SER A 153 -15.39 -2.33 -3.82
N ARG A 154 -14.64 -1.76 -4.77
CA ARG A 154 -14.73 -2.16 -6.19
C ARG A 154 -14.07 -3.52 -6.46
N LEU A 155 -13.01 -3.87 -5.72
CA LEU A 155 -12.37 -5.19 -5.83
C LEU A 155 -13.24 -6.31 -5.26
N LEU A 156 -13.95 -6.05 -4.16
CA LEU A 156 -14.77 -7.02 -3.45
C LEU A 156 -16.21 -6.51 -3.30
N PRO A 157 -17.00 -6.42 -4.38
CA PRO A 157 -18.35 -5.87 -4.34
C PRO A 157 -19.28 -6.62 -3.38
N ASP A 158 -19.02 -7.92 -3.14
CA ASP A 158 -19.83 -8.78 -2.27
C ASP A 158 -19.32 -8.84 -0.81
N ALA A 159 -18.19 -8.22 -0.46
CA ALA A 159 -17.68 -8.23 0.91
C ALA A 159 -18.49 -7.36 1.88
N CYS A 160 -19.43 -6.54 1.37
CA CYS A 160 -20.30 -5.69 2.19
C CYS A 160 -21.52 -6.40 2.81
N TYR A 161 -21.69 -7.71 2.61
CA TYR A 161 -22.78 -8.46 3.28
C TYR A 161 -22.30 -9.82 3.81
N ALA A 162 -21.68 -9.80 4.98
CA ALA A 162 -21.62 -10.96 5.88
C ALA A 162 -21.58 -10.52 7.35
N GLU A 163 -22.36 -9.49 7.72
CA GLU A 163 -22.90 -9.45 9.09
C GLU A 163 -24.16 -10.32 9.09
N THR A 164 -23.96 -11.61 9.30
CA THR A 164 -24.99 -12.52 9.76
C THR A 164 -24.34 -13.44 10.77
N ILE A 165 -24.51 -13.12 12.06
CA ILE A 165 -25.26 -13.90 13.05
C ILE A 165 -25.52 -12.97 14.24
#